data_AF-A0A8J3JXB1-F1
#
_entry.id   AF-A0A8J3JXB1-F1
#
_cell.length_a   1.000
_cell.length_b   1.000
_cell.length_c   1.000
_cell.angle_alpha   90.00
_cell.angle_beta   90.00
_cell.angle_gamma   90.00
#
_symmetry.space_group_name_H-M   'P 1'
#
loop_
_entity.id
_entity.type
_entity.pdbx_description
1 polymer ?
#
loop_
_entity_poly.entity_id
_entity_poly.type
_entity_poly.pdbx_seq_one_letter_code
_entity_poly.pdbx_strand_id
1 'polypeptide(L)'
;MHIATLDQRPDLVDALWDMPTVWPEFMRHDPISNLYYGLAVQEWPEYILVAEDPDEPGRLVAKGHSVPFFLPEGDELPVDGWDGALRRAVRARVAGDKPNIVSAIEIAVRPDRQGTGLSAVMLAAMRDNAARLGFTDLVAPVRPNGAKDPAEPMTSYAYRTRDDGLPVDPWLRVHVRAGGVIEKIAPRSMVIPGTCAEWREWTGLPFDTTGPVHVPRALTPVHNDAEHDWAVYVEPNVWIRHRTGA
;
A
#
# COMPACT_ATOMS: atom_id res chain seq x y z
N MET A 1 -22.73 -4.41 5.93
CA MET A 1 -21.54 -3.53 5.90
C MET A 1 -21.90 -2.23 5.23
N HIS A 2 -21.57 -1.11 5.85
CA HIS A 2 -21.75 0.22 5.32
C HIS A 2 -20.37 0.80 4.98
N ILE A 3 -20.17 1.22 3.72
CA ILE A 3 -18.92 1.84 3.27
C ILE A 3 -19.25 3.26 2.83
N ALA A 4 -18.48 4.22 3.35
CA ALA A 4 -18.59 5.64 2.99
C ALA A 4 -17.19 6.23 2.79
N THR A 5 -17.13 7.38 2.12
CA THR A 5 -15.90 8.20 2.11
C THR A 5 -15.78 9.00 3.40
N LEU A 6 -14.56 9.36 3.79
CA LEU A 6 -14.31 10.06 5.05
C LEU A 6 -14.87 11.49 5.05
N ASP A 7 -14.98 12.13 3.88
CA ASP A 7 -15.66 13.43 3.73
C ASP A 7 -17.17 13.36 4.01
N GLN A 8 -17.80 12.18 3.83
CA GLN A 8 -19.20 11.92 4.18
C GLN A 8 -19.39 11.53 5.64
N ARG A 9 -18.32 11.02 6.29
CA ARG A 9 -18.30 10.60 7.69
C ARG A 9 -17.09 11.17 8.44
N PRO A 10 -16.96 12.52 8.53
CA PRO A 10 -15.84 13.14 9.21
C PRO A 10 -15.81 12.84 10.72
N ASP A 11 -16.93 12.38 11.29
CA ASP A 11 -17.04 11.88 12.65
C ASP A 11 -16.23 10.59 12.92
N LEU A 12 -15.80 9.88 11.87
CA LEU A 12 -15.05 8.63 11.97
C LEU A 12 -13.53 8.79 11.90
N VAL A 13 -13.00 10.02 11.93
CA VAL A 13 -11.55 10.27 11.87
C VAL A 13 -10.80 9.59 13.02
N ASP A 14 -11.30 9.70 14.25
CA ASP A 14 -10.64 9.06 15.40
C ASP A 14 -10.69 7.53 15.26
N ALA A 15 -11.84 6.98 14.86
CA ALA A 15 -12.01 5.54 14.62
C ALA A 15 -11.12 5.00 13.49
N LEU A 16 -10.82 5.81 12.46
CA LEU A 16 -9.87 5.49 11.38
C LEU A 16 -8.45 5.28 11.92
N TRP A 17 -8.02 6.14 12.84
CA TRP A 17 -6.69 6.12 13.43
C TRP A 17 -6.54 5.06 14.52
N ASP A 18 -7.59 4.85 15.31
CA ASP A 18 -7.63 3.84 16.37
C ASP A 18 -7.77 2.41 15.82
N MET A 19 -8.14 2.25 14.54
CA MET A 19 -8.31 0.92 13.95
C MET A 19 -6.97 0.15 13.96
N PRO A 20 -6.89 -1.01 14.63
CA PRO A 20 -5.65 -1.78 14.69
C PRO A 20 -5.26 -2.29 13.30
N THR A 21 -3.96 -2.25 13.00
CA THR A 21 -3.37 -2.74 11.76
C THR A 21 -2.31 -3.81 12.05
N VAL A 22 -1.99 -4.65 11.05
CA VAL A 22 -1.06 -5.79 11.19
C VAL A 22 0.31 -5.53 10.59
N TRP A 23 0.63 -4.26 10.31
CA TRP A 23 1.91 -3.88 9.72
C TRP A 23 3.09 -4.24 10.63
N PRO A 24 4.18 -4.80 10.10
CA PRO A 24 5.43 -4.93 10.84
C PRO A 24 5.92 -3.58 11.35
N GLU A 25 6.55 -3.55 12.53
CA GLU A 25 7.00 -2.30 13.16
C GLU A 25 7.90 -1.47 12.24
N PHE A 26 8.91 -2.09 11.61
CA PHE A 26 9.81 -1.39 10.69
C PHE A 26 9.08 -0.69 9.52
N MET A 27 7.91 -1.18 9.08
CA MET A 27 7.12 -0.54 8.00
C MET A 27 6.48 0.78 8.42
N ARG A 28 6.39 1.06 9.74
CA ARG A 28 5.85 2.32 10.30
C ARG A 28 6.86 3.46 10.27
N HIS A 29 8.12 3.17 9.93
CA HIS A 29 9.22 4.14 9.92
C HIS A 29 9.56 4.66 8.51
N ASP A 30 8.70 4.38 7.52
CA ASP A 30 8.79 4.97 6.20
C ASP A 30 8.50 6.49 6.27
N PRO A 31 9.46 7.36 5.89
CA PRO A 31 9.28 8.81 5.96
C PRO A 31 8.20 9.36 5.02
N ILE A 32 7.99 8.72 3.85
CA ILE A 32 6.95 9.13 2.89
C ILE A 32 5.57 8.76 3.42
N SER A 33 5.46 7.56 4.00
CA SER A 33 4.24 7.10 4.67
C SER A 33 3.81 8.05 5.78
N ASN A 34 4.75 8.41 6.66
CA ASN A 34 4.48 9.28 7.80
C ASN A 34 4.05 10.69 7.37
N LEU A 35 4.66 11.23 6.30
CA LEU A 35 4.21 12.49 5.70
C LEU A 35 2.79 12.38 5.15
N TYR A 36 2.48 11.31 4.41
CA TYR A 36 1.16 11.11 3.82
C TYR A 36 0.06 11.00 4.88
N TYR A 37 0.21 10.08 5.84
CA TYR A 37 -0.84 9.86 6.85
C TYR A 37 -1.08 11.09 7.72
N GLY A 38 -0.07 11.95 7.93
CA GLY A 38 -0.23 13.25 8.60
C GLY A 38 -1.10 14.26 7.83
N LEU A 39 -1.26 14.10 6.51
CA LEU A 39 -2.00 15.02 5.63
C LEU A 39 -3.30 14.40 5.09
N ALA A 40 -3.41 13.07 5.07
CA ALA A 40 -4.38 12.34 4.25
C ALA A 40 -5.84 12.76 4.49
N VAL A 41 -6.21 12.89 5.75
CA VAL A 41 -7.59 13.24 6.17
C VAL A 41 -7.96 14.67 5.79
N GLN A 42 -6.98 15.57 5.72
CA GLN A 42 -7.21 16.97 5.38
C GLN A 42 -7.23 17.16 3.85
N GLU A 43 -6.31 16.51 3.15
CA GLU A 43 -6.09 16.76 1.72
C GLU A 43 -6.87 15.84 0.78
N TRP A 44 -7.23 14.63 1.21
CA TRP A 44 -7.91 13.64 0.38
C TRP A 44 -9.02 12.84 1.09
N PRO A 45 -9.90 13.46 1.91
CA PRO A 45 -10.95 12.74 2.62
C PRO A 45 -11.92 12.00 1.68
N GLU A 46 -12.14 12.48 0.45
CA GLU A 46 -12.98 11.84 -0.57
C GLU A 46 -12.34 10.58 -1.21
N TYR A 47 -11.04 10.37 -0.98
CA TYR A 47 -10.28 9.19 -1.43
C TYR A 47 -10.04 8.16 -0.32
N ILE A 48 -10.49 8.44 0.91
CA ILE A 48 -10.40 7.55 2.05
C ILE A 48 -11.77 6.88 2.24
N LEU A 49 -11.80 5.55 2.21
CA LEU A 49 -13.00 4.77 2.48
C LEU A 49 -12.93 4.16 3.87
N VAL A 50 -14.04 4.22 4.58
CA VAL A 50 -14.23 3.60 5.90
C VAL A 50 -15.39 2.63 5.83
N ALA A 51 -15.22 1.45 6.44
CA ALA A 51 -16.24 0.42 6.49
C ALA A 51 -16.64 0.13 7.94
N GLU A 52 -17.94 0.19 8.20
CA GLU A 52 -18.55 -0.16 9.48
C GLU A 52 -19.39 -1.45 9.35
N ASP A 53 -19.39 -2.23 10.43
CA ASP A 53 -20.40 -3.25 10.65
C ASP A 53 -21.66 -2.56 11.22
N PRO A 54 -22.85 -2.68 10.60
CA PRO A 54 -24.08 -2.12 11.17
C PRO A 54 -24.36 -2.57 12.61
N ASP A 55 -23.84 -3.74 12.99
CA ASP A 55 -23.98 -4.29 14.34
C ASP A 55 -22.95 -3.70 15.34
N GLU A 56 -21.92 -2.99 14.86
CA GLU A 56 -20.89 -2.32 15.67
C GLU A 56 -20.66 -0.85 15.21
N PRO A 57 -21.65 0.04 15.34
CA PRO A 57 -21.55 1.42 14.86
C PRO A 57 -20.41 2.18 15.56
N GLY A 58 -19.67 3.00 14.81
CA GLY A 58 -18.51 3.74 15.29
C GLY A 58 -17.22 2.90 15.40
N ARG A 59 -17.29 1.58 15.16
CA ARG A 59 -16.11 0.70 15.17
C ARG A 59 -15.83 0.18 13.78
N LEU A 60 -14.82 0.76 13.13
CA LEU A 60 -14.44 0.35 11.78
C LEU A 60 -14.02 -1.13 11.73
N VAL A 61 -14.40 -1.81 10.64
CA VAL A 61 -13.95 -3.17 10.31
C VAL A 61 -12.90 -3.18 9.21
N ALA A 62 -12.86 -2.13 8.39
CA ALA A 62 -11.82 -1.92 7.38
C ALA A 62 -11.69 -0.44 7.02
N LYS A 63 -10.53 -0.08 6.46
CA LYS A 63 -10.29 1.22 5.82
C LYS A 63 -9.53 1.04 4.51
N GLY A 64 -9.67 2.00 3.61
CA GLY A 64 -8.94 2.08 2.37
C GLY A 64 -8.42 3.48 2.13
N HIS A 65 -7.14 3.63 1.81
CA HIS A 65 -6.53 4.89 1.44
C HIS A 65 -6.22 4.90 -0.06
N SER A 66 -6.57 5.98 -0.75
CA SER A 66 -6.14 6.23 -2.12
C SER A 66 -5.59 7.64 -2.26
N VAL A 67 -4.81 7.87 -3.31
CA VAL A 67 -4.39 9.23 -3.71
C VAL A 67 -4.52 9.41 -5.22
N PRO A 68 -4.99 10.58 -5.68
CA PRO A 68 -4.94 10.92 -7.08
C PRO A 68 -3.55 11.48 -7.43
N PHE A 69 -3.01 11.12 -8.60
CA PHE A 69 -1.77 11.70 -9.10
C PHE A 69 -1.82 11.92 -10.61
N PHE A 70 -0.85 12.67 -11.12
CA PHE A 70 -0.67 12.89 -12.55
C PHE A 70 0.39 11.93 -13.11
N LEU A 71 0.02 11.21 -14.16
CA LEU A 71 0.92 10.41 -14.99
C LEU A 71 0.90 10.96 -16.41
N PRO A 72 2.02 11.45 -16.97
CA PRO A 72 2.06 11.92 -18.34
C PRO A 72 1.58 10.85 -19.33
N GLU A 73 0.98 11.29 -20.44
CA GLU A 73 0.56 10.37 -21.49
C GLU A 73 1.76 9.64 -22.09
N GLY A 74 1.66 8.31 -22.24
CA GLY A 74 2.74 7.46 -22.74
C GLY A 74 3.78 7.04 -21.69
N ASP A 75 3.76 7.62 -20.48
CA ASP A 75 4.61 7.18 -19.39
C ASP A 75 4.11 5.87 -18.78
N GLU A 76 5.05 5.01 -18.40
CA GLU A 76 4.76 3.82 -17.60
C GLU A 76 4.50 4.18 -16.13
N LEU A 77 3.80 3.29 -15.40
CA LEU A 77 3.73 3.41 -13.94
C LEU A 77 5.11 3.49 -13.31
N PRO A 78 5.29 4.30 -12.27
CA PRO A 78 6.63 4.72 -11.89
C PRO A 78 7.34 3.62 -11.09
N VAL A 79 8.65 3.49 -11.30
CA VAL A 79 9.50 2.46 -10.67
C VAL A 79 9.61 2.59 -9.14
N ASP A 80 9.20 3.75 -8.62
CA ASP A 80 9.17 4.06 -7.20
C ASP A 80 7.82 3.82 -6.54
N GLY A 81 6.89 3.18 -7.24
CA GLY A 81 5.78 2.47 -6.61
C GLY A 81 4.94 3.33 -5.66
N TRP A 82 4.75 2.81 -4.46
CA TRP A 82 3.95 3.35 -3.37
C TRP A 82 4.43 4.76 -2.97
N ASP A 83 5.70 4.93 -2.63
CA ASP A 83 6.32 6.23 -2.33
C ASP A 83 6.22 7.18 -3.51
N GLY A 84 6.43 6.65 -4.71
CA GLY A 84 6.32 7.34 -5.98
C GLY A 84 4.95 7.97 -6.21
N ALA A 85 3.88 7.21 -5.96
CA ALA A 85 2.51 7.68 -6.12
C ALA A 85 2.18 8.78 -5.11
N LEU A 86 2.55 8.59 -3.84
CA LEU A 86 2.34 9.59 -2.78
C LEU A 86 3.08 10.90 -3.07
N ARG A 87 4.37 10.83 -3.43
CA ARG A 87 5.14 12.04 -3.78
C ARG A 87 4.54 12.78 -4.97
N ARG A 88 4.05 12.06 -5.98
CA ARG A 88 3.38 12.68 -7.14
C ARG A 88 2.02 13.28 -6.77
N ALA A 89 1.26 12.64 -5.89
CA ALA A 89 0.00 13.18 -5.39
C ALA A 89 0.21 14.50 -4.62
N VAL A 90 1.14 14.52 -3.68
CA VAL A 90 1.52 15.73 -2.93
C VAL A 90 2.02 16.82 -3.88
N ARG A 91 2.91 16.48 -4.82
CA ARG A 91 3.43 17.44 -5.80
C ARG A 91 2.31 18.03 -6.67
N ALA A 92 1.44 17.19 -7.21
CA ALA A 92 0.33 17.63 -8.06
C ALA A 92 -0.59 18.58 -7.28
N ARG A 93 -0.87 18.25 -6.02
CA ARG A 93 -1.65 19.09 -5.11
C ARG A 93 -1.01 20.47 -4.89
N VAL A 94 0.29 20.52 -4.58
CA VAL A 94 1.05 21.76 -4.37
C VAL A 94 1.15 22.61 -5.64
N ALA A 95 1.32 21.97 -6.80
CA ALA A 95 1.43 22.64 -8.09
C ALA A 95 0.07 23.06 -8.68
N GLY A 96 -1.04 22.51 -8.18
CA GLY A 96 -2.36 22.68 -8.78
C GLY A 96 -2.57 21.87 -10.06
N ASP A 97 -1.78 20.82 -10.28
CA ASP A 97 -1.90 19.94 -11.44
C ASP A 97 -3.16 19.08 -11.32
N LYS A 98 -3.90 18.94 -12.43
CA LYS A 98 -5.06 18.05 -12.48
C LYS A 98 -4.61 16.59 -12.54
N PRO A 99 -4.92 15.74 -11.54
CA PRO A 99 -4.61 14.33 -11.60
C PRO A 99 -5.45 13.62 -12.67
N ASN A 100 -4.92 12.53 -13.23
CA ASN A 100 -5.57 11.73 -14.26
C ASN A 100 -5.65 10.23 -13.92
N ILE A 101 -5.10 9.83 -12.78
CA ILE A 101 -5.14 8.45 -12.29
C ILE A 101 -5.18 8.42 -10.75
N VAL A 102 -5.72 7.34 -10.18
CA VAL A 102 -5.75 7.11 -8.72
C VAL A 102 -4.93 5.88 -8.36
N SER A 103 -4.13 5.99 -7.30
CA SER A 103 -3.46 4.86 -6.67
C SER A 103 -4.19 4.44 -5.40
N ALA A 104 -4.59 3.18 -5.30
CA ALA A 104 -4.94 2.53 -4.04
C ALA A 104 -3.65 2.30 -3.24
N ILE A 105 -3.53 2.96 -2.09
CA ILE A 105 -2.34 3.00 -1.23
C ILE A 105 -2.43 1.95 -0.12
N GLU A 106 -3.60 1.78 0.47
CA GLU A 106 -3.81 0.81 1.56
C GLU A 106 -5.20 0.22 1.48
N ILE A 107 -5.32 -1.08 1.79
CA ILE A 107 -6.53 -1.68 2.34
C ILE A 107 -6.12 -2.35 3.65
N ALA A 108 -6.68 -1.88 4.77
CA ALA A 108 -6.49 -2.50 6.07
C ALA A 108 -7.81 -3.09 6.55
N VAL A 109 -7.76 -4.32 7.05
CA VAL A 109 -8.89 -5.03 7.66
C VAL A 109 -8.55 -5.33 9.10
N ARG A 110 -9.50 -5.03 10.00
CA ARG A 110 -9.35 -5.26 11.44
C ARG A 110 -8.97 -6.73 11.71
N PRO A 111 -8.01 -7.03 12.61
CA PRO A 111 -7.46 -8.38 12.76
C PRO A 111 -8.49 -9.48 13.01
N ASP A 112 -9.52 -9.21 13.84
CA ASP A 112 -10.64 -10.12 14.16
C ASP A 112 -11.60 -10.34 12.99
N ARG A 113 -11.47 -9.57 11.89
CA ARG A 113 -12.31 -9.67 10.68
C ARG A 113 -11.52 -10.14 9.46
N GLN A 114 -10.26 -10.52 9.59
CA GLN A 114 -9.46 -11.04 8.47
C GLN A 114 -9.98 -12.40 7.98
N GLY A 115 -9.69 -12.74 6.71
CA GLY A 115 -10.13 -14.00 6.10
C GLY A 115 -11.62 -14.06 5.72
N THR A 116 -12.38 -13.00 5.94
CA THR A 116 -13.85 -12.93 5.66
C THR A 116 -14.18 -12.43 4.25
N GLY A 117 -13.18 -12.09 3.44
CA GLY A 117 -13.36 -11.52 2.09
C GLY A 117 -13.51 -10.00 2.05
N LEU A 118 -13.47 -9.30 3.20
CA LEU A 118 -13.60 -7.84 3.28
C LEU A 118 -12.63 -7.06 2.39
N SER A 119 -11.41 -7.56 2.21
CA SER A 119 -10.41 -6.91 1.36
C SER A 119 -10.84 -6.83 -0.11
N ALA A 120 -11.55 -7.84 -0.62
CA ALA A 120 -12.10 -7.82 -1.97
C ALA A 120 -13.28 -6.84 -2.09
N VAL A 121 -14.09 -6.72 -1.04
CA VAL A 121 -15.19 -5.74 -1.00
C VAL A 121 -14.65 -4.31 -0.94
N MET A 122 -13.61 -4.05 -0.13
CA MET A 122 -12.95 -2.75 -0.10
C MET A 122 -12.29 -2.41 -1.43
N LEU A 123 -11.63 -3.37 -2.09
CA LEU A 123 -11.06 -3.14 -3.43
C LEU A 123 -12.12 -2.75 -4.46
N ALA A 124 -13.27 -3.44 -4.46
CA ALA A 124 -14.40 -3.07 -5.32
C ALA A 124 -14.90 -1.65 -4.99
N ALA A 125 -15.08 -1.33 -3.71
CA ALA A 125 -15.53 0.01 -3.30
C ALA A 125 -14.54 1.12 -3.68
N MET A 126 -13.21 0.87 -3.59
CA MET A 126 -12.19 1.83 -4.03
C MET A 126 -12.25 2.06 -5.54
N ARG A 127 -12.49 1.01 -6.32
CA ARG A 127 -12.65 1.11 -7.78
C ARG A 127 -13.92 1.88 -8.15
N ASP A 128 -15.03 1.60 -7.47
CA ASP A 128 -16.30 2.30 -7.68
C ASP A 128 -16.19 3.78 -7.26
N ASN A 129 -15.44 4.08 -6.17
CA ASN A 129 -15.15 5.46 -5.77
C ASN A 129 -14.27 6.19 -6.81
N ALA A 130 -13.25 5.53 -7.35
CA ALA A 130 -12.43 6.10 -8.43
C ALA A 130 -13.29 6.40 -9.67
N ALA A 131 -14.21 5.49 -10.05
CA ALA A 131 -15.17 5.72 -11.12
C ALA A 131 -16.07 6.94 -10.84
N ARG A 132 -16.64 7.03 -9.62
CA ARG A 132 -17.48 8.14 -9.18
C ARG A 132 -16.77 9.49 -9.25
N LEU A 133 -15.46 9.49 -8.99
CA LEU A 133 -14.60 10.67 -9.09
C LEU A 133 -14.12 10.97 -10.52
N GLY A 134 -14.55 10.17 -11.51
CA GLY A 134 -14.28 10.40 -12.93
C GLY A 134 -12.96 9.83 -13.44
N PHE A 135 -12.30 8.94 -12.68
CA PHE A 135 -11.08 8.28 -13.12
C PHE A 135 -11.41 6.96 -13.82
N THR A 136 -10.82 6.71 -14.99
CA THR A 136 -10.99 5.46 -15.77
C THR A 136 -10.14 4.30 -15.24
N ASP A 137 -9.13 4.62 -14.42
CA ASP A 137 -8.12 3.68 -13.94
C ASP A 137 -7.88 3.86 -12.43
N LEU A 138 -7.85 2.72 -11.74
CA LEU A 138 -7.34 2.59 -10.38
C LEU A 138 -6.10 1.68 -10.43
N VAL A 139 -4.95 2.16 -9.98
CA VAL A 139 -3.73 1.35 -9.86
C VAL A 139 -3.41 1.04 -8.42
N ALA A 140 -2.72 -0.05 -8.14
CA ALA A 140 -2.33 -0.45 -6.80
C ALA A 140 -0.88 -0.94 -6.81
N PRO A 141 0.05 -0.36 -6.03
CA PRO A 141 1.38 -0.91 -5.82
C PRO A 141 1.25 -1.98 -4.74
N VAL A 142 0.94 -3.21 -5.17
CA VAL A 142 0.61 -4.29 -4.27
C VAL A 142 1.86 -4.89 -3.65
N ARG A 143 1.96 -4.81 -2.32
CA ARG A 143 2.90 -5.59 -1.51
C ARG A 143 2.44 -7.05 -1.43
N PRO A 144 3.13 -8.01 -2.04
CA PRO A 144 2.73 -9.41 -1.96
C PRO A 144 2.84 -9.93 -0.52
N ASN A 145 1.93 -10.84 -0.13
CA ASN A 145 1.85 -11.32 1.26
C ASN A 145 2.12 -12.83 1.42
N GLY A 146 2.37 -13.53 0.32
CA GLY A 146 2.78 -14.94 0.29
C GLY A 146 4.27 -15.16 0.04
N ALA A 147 5.03 -14.10 -0.26
CA ALA A 147 6.46 -14.18 -0.52
C ALA A 147 7.20 -14.52 0.77
N LYS A 148 8.03 -15.57 0.75
CA LYS A 148 8.73 -16.09 1.93
C LYS A 148 10.24 -16.13 1.81
N ASP A 149 10.77 -16.10 0.59
CA ASP A 149 12.21 -16.14 0.33
C ASP A 149 12.67 -14.72 -0.05
N PRO A 150 13.38 -14.00 0.84
CA PRO A 150 13.90 -12.67 0.54
C PRO A 150 14.99 -12.67 -0.54
N ALA A 151 15.58 -13.82 -0.87
CA ALA A 151 16.56 -13.94 -1.94
C ALA A 151 15.91 -14.11 -3.33
N GLU A 152 14.63 -14.52 -3.39
CA GLU A 152 13.89 -14.65 -4.64
C GLU A 152 13.55 -13.25 -5.20
N PRO A 153 14.01 -12.87 -6.40
CA PRO A 153 13.67 -11.57 -6.98
C PRO A 153 12.15 -11.44 -7.20
N MET A 154 11.59 -10.28 -6.89
CA MET A 154 10.16 -10.01 -7.10
C MET A 154 9.72 -10.16 -8.56
N THR A 155 10.63 -9.92 -9.51
CA THR A 155 10.43 -10.13 -10.95
C THR A 155 10.21 -11.60 -11.33
N SER A 156 10.63 -12.54 -10.47
CA SER A 156 10.33 -13.96 -10.63
C SER A 156 9.09 -14.36 -9.82
N TYR A 157 9.00 -13.94 -8.56
CA TYR A 157 7.92 -14.32 -7.65
C TYR A 157 6.54 -13.85 -8.13
N ALA A 158 6.42 -12.58 -8.53
CA ALA A 158 5.13 -11.94 -8.81
C ALA A 158 4.35 -12.57 -9.97
N TYR A 159 5.05 -13.22 -10.90
CA TYR A 159 4.45 -13.84 -12.09
C TYR A 159 4.26 -15.36 -11.96
N ARG A 160 4.55 -15.94 -10.80
CA ARG A 160 4.27 -17.36 -10.54
C ARG A 160 2.77 -17.61 -10.50
N THR A 161 2.34 -18.58 -11.28
CA THR A 161 0.93 -18.99 -11.36
C THR A 161 0.73 -20.41 -10.85
N ARG A 162 -0.49 -20.69 -10.40
CA ARG A 162 -0.97 -22.04 -10.11
C ARG A 162 -1.49 -22.68 -11.41
N ASP A 163 -1.89 -23.95 -11.33
CA ASP A 163 -2.46 -24.69 -12.48
C ASP A 163 -3.72 -24.03 -13.07
N ASP A 164 -4.45 -23.23 -12.27
CA ASP A 164 -5.62 -22.46 -12.72
C ASP A 164 -5.28 -21.11 -13.37
N GLY A 165 -3.99 -20.83 -13.60
CA GLY A 165 -3.51 -19.61 -14.24
C GLY A 165 -3.51 -18.37 -13.34
N LEU A 166 -3.99 -18.47 -12.09
CA LEU A 166 -3.99 -17.34 -11.14
C LEU A 166 -2.66 -17.24 -10.37
N PRO A 167 -2.29 -16.05 -9.88
CA PRO A 167 -1.09 -15.87 -9.08
C PRO A 167 -1.02 -16.83 -7.88
N VAL A 168 0.18 -17.34 -7.59
CA VAL A 168 0.48 -18.10 -6.36
C VAL A 168 0.27 -17.22 -5.13
N ASP A 169 0.71 -15.95 -5.20
CA ASP A 169 0.55 -14.98 -4.13
C ASP A 169 -0.94 -14.73 -3.81
N PRO A 170 -1.38 -14.89 -2.56
CA PRO A 170 -2.78 -14.70 -2.19
C PRO A 170 -3.32 -13.29 -2.47
N TRP A 171 -2.52 -12.26 -2.27
CA TRP A 171 -2.97 -10.88 -2.42
C TRP A 171 -2.99 -10.45 -3.89
N LEU A 172 -1.97 -10.79 -4.67
CA LEU A 172 -2.01 -10.60 -6.12
C LEU A 172 -3.21 -11.34 -6.75
N ARG A 173 -3.52 -12.54 -6.25
CA ARG A 173 -4.67 -13.32 -6.72
C ARG A 173 -6.02 -12.66 -6.43
N VAL A 174 -6.18 -11.96 -5.30
CA VAL A 174 -7.42 -11.19 -5.04
C VAL A 174 -7.60 -10.11 -6.10
N HIS A 175 -6.53 -9.38 -6.42
CA HIS A 175 -6.57 -8.34 -7.44
C HIS A 175 -6.85 -8.90 -8.85
N VAL A 176 -6.16 -9.96 -9.27
CA VAL A 176 -6.37 -10.56 -10.59
C VAL A 176 -7.78 -11.16 -10.72
N ARG A 177 -8.32 -11.79 -9.67
CA ARG A 177 -9.71 -12.25 -9.65
C ARG A 177 -10.74 -11.12 -9.77
N ALA A 178 -10.40 -9.92 -9.31
CA ALA A 178 -11.23 -8.73 -9.44
C ALA A 178 -11.12 -8.05 -10.82
N GLY A 179 -10.40 -8.66 -11.77
CA GLY A 179 -10.16 -8.13 -13.12
C GLY A 179 -8.92 -7.26 -13.25
N GLY A 180 -8.09 -7.19 -12.20
CA GLY A 180 -6.84 -6.44 -12.22
C GLY A 180 -5.77 -7.10 -13.09
N VAL A 181 -4.96 -6.28 -13.76
CA VAL A 181 -3.84 -6.73 -14.59
C VAL A 181 -2.53 -6.35 -13.93
N ILE A 182 -1.63 -7.33 -13.73
CA ILE A 182 -0.26 -7.07 -13.28
C ILE A 182 0.46 -6.33 -14.41
N GLU A 183 0.84 -5.08 -14.18
CA GLU A 183 1.43 -4.20 -15.20
C GLU A 183 2.95 -4.25 -15.17
N LYS A 184 3.55 -4.06 -13.98
CA LYS A 184 5.01 -4.10 -13.81
C LYS A 184 5.41 -4.22 -12.34
N ILE A 185 6.69 -4.47 -12.11
CA ILE A 185 7.30 -4.38 -10.78
C ILE A 185 7.77 -2.95 -10.53
N ALA A 186 7.49 -2.42 -9.34
CA ALA A 186 8.12 -1.23 -8.79
C ALA A 186 9.26 -1.66 -7.86
N PRO A 187 10.53 -1.69 -8.32
CA PRO A 187 11.63 -2.27 -7.56
C PRO A 187 11.99 -1.50 -6.28
N ARG A 188 11.62 -0.23 -6.17
CA ARG A 188 11.89 0.63 -5.02
C ARG A 188 10.62 1.32 -4.52
N SER A 189 9.59 0.51 -4.30
CA SER A 189 8.23 0.98 -4.01
C SER A 189 8.11 1.66 -2.65
N MET A 190 8.77 1.12 -1.63
CA MET A 190 8.91 1.74 -0.31
C MET A 190 10.38 1.73 0.09
N VAL A 191 10.88 2.83 0.63
CA VAL A 191 12.27 2.96 1.09
C VAL A 191 12.30 3.42 2.54
N ILE A 192 12.82 2.57 3.42
CA ILE A 192 12.86 2.82 4.86
C ILE A 192 14.33 2.94 5.29
N PRO A 193 14.85 4.16 5.45
CA PRO A 193 16.17 4.40 6.03
C PRO A 193 16.10 4.43 7.56
N GLY A 194 17.22 4.15 8.21
CA GLY A 194 17.42 4.35 9.64
C GLY A 194 18.88 4.16 10.02
N THR A 195 19.25 4.58 11.22
CA THR A 195 20.53 4.23 11.87
C THR A 195 20.54 2.77 12.29
N CYS A 196 21.72 2.20 12.59
CA CYS A 196 21.76 0.83 13.09
C CYS A 196 21.02 0.70 14.43
N ALA A 197 21.05 1.75 15.27
CA ALA A 197 20.34 1.78 16.55
C ALA A 197 18.81 1.74 16.37
N GLU A 198 18.27 2.55 15.46
CA GLU A 198 16.84 2.53 15.12
C GLU A 198 16.41 1.15 14.60
N TRP A 199 17.17 0.55 13.70
CA TRP A 199 16.85 -0.80 13.20
C TRP A 199 16.91 -1.88 14.28
N ARG A 200 17.83 -1.79 15.26
CA ARG A 200 17.83 -2.66 16.45
C ARG A 200 16.55 -2.50 17.26
N GLU A 201 16.09 -1.27 17.46
CA GLU A 201 14.85 -0.97 18.18
C GLU A 201 13.62 -1.55 17.45
N TRP A 202 13.52 -1.34 16.13
CA TRP A 202 12.35 -1.75 15.34
C TRP A 202 12.23 -3.27 15.16
N THR A 203 13.36 -3.99 15.21
CA THR A 203 13.41 -5.41 14.81
C THR A 203 13.89 -6.35 15.90
N GLY A 204 14.60 -5.85 16.92
CA GLY A 204 15.32 -6.66 17.90
C GLY A 204 16.53 -7.42 17.35
N LEU A 205 16.94 -7.16 16.10
CA LEU A 205 18.10 -7.80 15.46
C LEU A 205 19.37 -6.97 15.67
N PRO A 206 20.58 -7.56 15.58
CA PRO A 206 21.80 -6.91 16.00
C PRO A 206 22.27 -5.74 15.11
N PHE A 207 22.16 -5.83 13.78
CA PHE A 207 22.70 -4.80 12.86
C PHE A 207 24.19 -4.41 13.13
N ASP A 208 24.99 -5.32 13.70
CA ASP A 208 26.37 -5.07 14.14
C ASP A 208 27.43 -5.31 13.04
N THR A 209 27.03 -5.82 11.87
CA THR A 209 27.95 -6.18 10.79
C THR A 209 27.41 -5.71 9.45
N THR A 210 28.26 -5.04 8.66
CA THR A 210 27.93 -4.60 7.30
C THR A 210 27.54 -5.79 6.42
N GLY A 211 26.42 -5.65 5.70
CA GLY A 211 25.88 -6.69 4.83
C GLY A 211 24.35 -6.82 4.92
N PRO A 212 23.78 -7.82 4.23
CA PRO A 212 22.35 -8.06 4.23
C PRO A 212 21.86 -8.61 5.58
N VAL A 213 20.81 -8.01 6.15
CA VAL A 213 20.12 -8.48 7.35
C VAL A 213 18.73 -8.99 6.98
N HIS A 214 18.43 -10.24 7.35
CA HIS A 214 17.12 -10.84 7.11
C HIS A 214 16.15 -10.44 8.22
N VAL A 215 15.25 -9.51 7.94
CA VAL A 215 14.21 -9.07 8.87
C VAL A 215 12.93 -9.88 8.64
N PRO A 216 12.31 -10.46 9.69
CA PRO A 216 11.05 -11.17 9.54
C PRO A 216 9.96 -10.31 8.89
N ARG A 217 9.26 -10.87 7.90
CA ARG A 217 8.22 -10.22 7.08
C ARG A 217 8.70 -9.17 6.08
N ALA A 218 10.01 -8.90 5.98
CA ALA A 218 10.56 -8.14 4.87
C ALA A 218 10.56 -8.99 3.58
N LEU A 219 10.37 -8.34 2.44
CA LEU A 219 10.35 -8.99 1.11
C LEU A 219 11.74 -9.10 0.49
N THR A 220 12.70 -8.34 1.00
CA THR A 220 14.10 -8.30 0.61
C THR A 220 14.96 -8.13 1.87
N PRO A 221 16.27 -8.46 1.83
CA PRO A 221 17.17 -8.17 2.94
C PRO A 221 17.31 -6.66 3.14
N VAL A 222 17.46 -6.23 4.40
CA VAL A 222 17.85 -4.86 4.73
C VAL A 222 19.35 -4.71 4.48
N HIS A 223 19.75 -3.66 3.76
CA HIS A 223 21.17 -3.34 3.57
C HIS A 223 21.67 -2.62 4.82
N ASN A 224 22.55 -3.26 5.59
CA ASN A 224 23.20 -2.65 6.74
C ASN A 224 24.62 -2.22 6.41
N ASP A 225 24.98 -1.00 6.78
CA ASP A 225 26.34 -0.47 6.78
C ASP A 225 26.67 -0.05 8.22
N ALA A 226 27.25 -0.99 8.96
CA ALA A 226 27.59 -0.79 10.37
C ALA A 226 28.78 0.17 10.55
N GLU A 227 29.63 0.32 9.53
CA GLU A 227 30.78 1.22 9.58
C GLU A 227 30.36 2.69 9.50
N HIS A 228 29.32 2.97 8.72
CA HIS A 228 28.77 4.31 8.53
C HIS A 228 27.47 4.59 9.34
N ASP A 229 27.06 3.64 10.19
CA ASP A 229 25.88 3.71 11.06
C ASP A 229 24.54 3.98 10.33
N TRP A 230 24.28 3.23 9.26
CA TRP A 230 22.97 3.27 8.60
C TRP A 230 22.54 1.91 8.07
N ALA A 231 21.23 1.71 7.98
CA ALA A 231 20.64 0.61 7.24
C ALA A 231 19.41 1.07 6.45
N VAL A 232 19.22 0.48 5.27
CA VAL A 232 18.13 0.83 4.35
C VAL A 232 17.43 -0.43 3.88
N TYR A 233 16.11 -0.44 4.04
CA TYR A 233 15.22 -1.42 3.43
C TYR A 233 14.60 -0.83 2.16
N VAL A 234 14.70 -1.57 1.05
CA VAL A 234 14.07 -1.20 -0.23
C VAL A 234 13.11 -2.31 -0.62
N GLU A 235 11.80 -2.01 -0.55
CA GLU A 235 10.75 -2.98 -0.81
C GLU A 235 10.26 -2.90 -2.27
N PRO A 236 10.20 -4.03 -2.99
CA PRO A 236 9.52 -4.08 -4.27
C PRO A 236 8.01 -4.31 -4.07
N ASN A 237 7.18 -3.61 -4.85
CA ASN A 237 5.76 -3.92 -4.98
C ASN A 237 5.41 -4.22 -6.45
N VAL A 238 4.20 -4.73 -6.65
CA VAL A 238 3.68 -5.15 -7.94
C VAL A 238 2.57 -4.19 -8.35
N TRP A 239 2.77 -3.40 -9.39
CA TRP A 239 1.73 -2.56 -9.94
C TRP A 239 0.63 -3.41 -10.56
N ILE A 240 -0.60 -3.21 -10.09
CA ILE A 240 -1.80 -3.79 -10.68
C ILE A 240 -2.74 -2.67 -11.10
N ARG A 241 -3.23 -2.74 -12.35
CA ARG A 241 -4.22 -1.81 -12.90
C ARG A 241 -5.60 -2.43 -12.93
N HIS A 242 -6.59 -1.67 -12.49
CA HIS A 242 -8.01 -1.96 -12.59
C HIS A 242 -8.69 -0.90 -13.45
N ARG A 243 -9.54 -1.33 -14.39
CA ARG A 243 -10.46 -0.41 -15.09
C ARG A 243 -11.67 -0.15 -14.20
N THR A 244 -12.06 1.10 -14.05
CA THR A 244 -13.13 1.51 -13.12
C THR A 244 -14.52 1.44 -13.76
N GLY A 245 -14.60 1.48 -15.10
CA GLY A 245 -15.85 1.51 -15.85
C GLY A 245 -16.43 2.90 -16.07
N ALA A 246 -15.73 3.96 -15.64
CA ALA A 246 -16.03 5.35 -15.98
C ALA A 246 -15.70 5.70 -17.44
#